data_AF-E6ZI20-F1
#
_entry.id   AF-E6ZI20-F1
#
_cell.length_a   1.000
_cell.length_b   1.000
_cell.length_c   1.000
_cell.angle_alpha   90.00
_cell.angle_beta   90.00
_cell.angle_gamma   90.00
#
_symmetry.space_group_name_H-M   'P 1'
#
loop_
_entity.id
_entity.type
_entity.pdbx_description
1 polymer ?
#
loop_
_entity_poly.entity_id
_entity_poly.type
_entity_poly.pdbx_seq_one_letter_code
_entity_poly.pdbx_strand_id
1 'polypeptide(L)'
;MRRKLSAILFEQIGVFSRNPPSHVSFTAGQQSGFALNLYRKSTSDRSNMDLSDMRKKYKGDEDCFEESQLVSLDPIKQFGNWFDEATKCPEVGEANAMCIATASKDGRPSARMVLLKGYSSEGFRFFSNYESRKGSELESNPYACLVFYWEPLNRQIRIEGDVERIPFQTSKEYFHSRPKSSQIGAAVSRQSTPVPNRDYLRQKNAELEEKYKDTEVPMPDYWGGYIVKPYLIEFWQGQTNRLHDRIVFTKPKDGESEPGEFQHAAEGGWVYQRLSP
;
A
#
# COMPACT_ATOMS: atom_id res chain seq x y z
N MET A 1 16.41 -2.06 -66.07
CA MET A 1 17.37 -0.92 -65.94
C MET A 1 17.69 -0.83 -64.44
N ARG A 2 18.92 -0.96 -63.91
CA ARG A 2 20.20 -0.23 -64.10
C ARG A 2 20.21 1.25 -63.62
N ARG A 3 20.58 1.47 -62.34
CA ARG A 3 21.41 2.55 -61.71
C ARG A 3 21.42 2.29 -60.18
N LYS A 4 22.50 2.37 -59.37
CA LYS A 4 23.53 3.43 -59.12
C LYS A 4 22.93 4.69 -58.47
N LEU A 5 23.49 5.40 -57.48
CA LEU A 5 24.71 5.35 -56.62
C LEU A 5 24.41 6.25 -55.36
N SER A 6 25.18 6.45 -54.27
CA SER A 6 26.57 6.12 -53.83
C SER A 6 26.65 6.07 -52.28
N ALA A 7 27.85 5.97 -51.69
CA ALA A 7 28.19 6.30 -50.29
C ALA A 7 29.42 7.26 -50.21
N ILE A 8 29.65 7.91 -49.06
CA ILE A 8 30.84 8.72 -48.60
C ILE A 8 30.58 9.09 -47.11
N LEU A 9 31.44 8.77 -46.11
CA LEU A 9 32.71 9.39 -45.64
C LEU A 9 32.57 10.82 -45.04
N PHE A 10 33.32 11.30 -44.03
CA PHE A 10 34.08 10.74 -42.86
C PHE A 10 34.71 11.93 -42.06
N GLU A 11 34.97 11.81 -40.74
CA GLU A 11 35.99 12.58 -39.95
C GLU A 11 35.94 14.15 -39.88
N GLN A 12 36.71 14.93 -39.07
CA GLN A 12 37.80 14.72 -38.08
C GLN A 12 37.93 15.85 -37.00
N ILE A 13 38.29 15.48 -35.74
CA ILE A 13 39.24 16.05 -34.73
C ILE A 13 39.51 17.59 -34.51
N GLY A 14 39.62 18.02 -33.23
CA GLY A 14 40.37 19.23 -32.73
C GLY A 14 39.60 20.14 -31.73
N VAL A 15 40.01 20.60 -30.52
CA VAL A 15 41.14 20.44 -29.53
C VAL A 15 42.10 21.67 -29.33
N PHE A 16 42.40 22.02 -28.05
CA PHE A 16 43.26 23.12 -27.46
C PHE A 16 42.78 24.60 -27.60
N SER A 17 43.23 25.62 -26.82
CA SER A 17 43.46 25.80 -25.34
C SER A 17 43.91 27.25 -24.96
N ARG A 18 43.80 27.65 -23.66
CA ARG A 18 44.56 28.70 -22.88
C ARG A 18 43.80 29.94 -22.35
N ASN A 19 44.26 30.39 -21.17
CA ASN A 19 43.93 31.62 -20.39
C ASN A 19 45.18 32.58 -20.40
N PRO A 20 45.26 33.70 -19.64
CA PRO A 20 44.26 34.65 -19.08
C PRO A 20 44.55 36.10 -19.61
N PRO A 21 44.20 37.20 -18.91
CA PRO A 21 45.15 37.77 -17.93
C PRO A 21 44.50 38.28 -16.61
N SER A 22 45.30 38.94 -15.76
CA SER A 22 45.02 39.29 -14.35
C SER A 22 44.89 40.79 -14.08
N HIS A 23 44.38 41.17 -12.90
CA HIS A 23 44.89 42.31 -12.10
C HIS A 23 44.51 42.15 -10.61
N VAL A 24 45.17 42.92 -9.73
CA VAL A 24 45.15 42.75 -8.27
C VAL A 24 44.87 44.08 -7.56
N SER A 25 44.15 44.02 -6.43
CA SER A 25 44.24 45.02 -5.35
C SER A 25 43.82 44.38 -4.01
N PHE A 26 44.56 44.67 -2.95
CA PHE A 26 44.32 44.19 -1.59
C PHE A 26 44.29 45.38 -0.64
N THR A 27 43.33 45.41 0.27
CA THR A 27 43.34 46.29 1.46
C THR A 27 43.01 45.44 2.69
N ALA A 28 43.63 45.76 3.82
CA ALA A 28 43.53 44.97 5.05
C ALA A 28 42.51 45.57 6.03
N GLY A 29 41.75 44.71 6.71
CA GLY A 29 40.84 45.04 7.80
C GLY A 29 40.81 43.90 8.83
N GLN A 30 40.65 44.23 10.10
CA GLN A 30 40.81 43.28 11.22
C GLN A 30 39.48 42.60 11.60
N GLN A 31 39.57 41.33 12.00
CA GLN A 31 38.89 40.68 13.16
C GLN A 31 39.13 39.15 13.03
N SER A 32 39.92 38.48 13.88
CA SER A 32 39.66 38.08 15.29
C SER A 32 38.42 37.17 15.45
N GLY A 33 38.65 35.86 15.58
CA GLY A 33 37.58 34.89 15.86
C GLY A 33 37.97 33.44 15.54
N PHE A 34 38.68 32.76 16.44
CA PHE A 34 38.97 31.33 16.30
C PHE A 34 37.72 30.50 16.65
N ALA A 35 37.00 30.02 15.65
CA ALA A 35 36.00 28.97 15.79
C ALA A 35 35.80 28.21 14.46
N LEU A 36 36.88 27.64 13.90
CA LEU A 36 36.73 26.64 12.84
C LEU A 36 36.12 25.38 13.47
N ASN A 37 34.79 25.32 13.51
CA ASN A 37 34.06 24.07 13.68
C ASN A 37 34.34 23.23 12.43
N LEU A 38 35.46 22.52 12.47
CA LEU A 38 35.83 21.49 11.51
C LEU A 38 34.72 20.45 11.56
N TYR A 39 33.77 20.58 10.64
CA TYR A 39 32.78 19.56 10.33
C TYR A 39 33.57 18.35 9.85
N ARG A 40 33.95 17.51 10.82
CA ARG A 40 34.70 16.27 10.61
C ARG A 40 33.72 15.30 9.99
N LYS A 41 33.44 15.54 8.71
CA LYS A 41 32.47 14.81 7.90
C LYS A 41 32.97 13.38 7.86
N SER A 42 32.39 12.57 8.74
CA SER A 42 32.74 11.16 8.88
C SER A 42 32.71 10.55 7.49
N THR A 43 33.68 9.69 7.20
CA THR A 43 33.68 8.88 5.98
C THR A 43 32.52 7.90 6.10
N SER A 44 31.32 8.38 5.80
CA SER A 44 30.07 7.66 5.95
C SER A 44 30.14 6.39 5.12
N ASP A 45 30.16 5.27 5.82
CA ASP A 45 29.91 3.97 5.23
C ASP A 45 28.58 4.06 4.46
N ARG A 46 28.62 3.84 3.15
CA ARG A 46 27.45 4.00 2.28
C ARG A 46 26.36 2.98 2.56
N SER A 47 26.61 1.98 3.40
CA SER A 47 25.60 1.04 3.89
C SER A 47 24.67 1.62 4.96
N ASN A 48 25.08 2.68 5.68
CA ASN A 48 24.36 3.16 6.86
C ASN A 48 23.82 4.59 6.65
N MET A 49 22.53 4.70 6.35
CA MET A 49 21.82 5.96 6.10
C MET A 49 20.90 6.27 7.28
N ASP A 50 21.12 7.41 7.95
CA ASP A 50 20.21 7.92 8.98
C ASP A 50 18.97 8.53 8.30
N LEU A 51 17.79 8.23 8.85
CA LEU A 51 16.47 8.65 8.35
C LEU A 51 15.64 9.37 9.43
N SER A 52 16.22 9.63 10.62
CA SER A 52 15.55 10.20 11.79
C SER A 52 14.83 11.52 11.51
N ASP A 53 15.45 12.40 10.72
CA ASP A 53 14.94 13.73 10.36
C ASP A 53 13.80 13.70 9.31
N MET A 54 13.42 12.53 8.76
CA MET A 54 12.34 12.44 7.76
C MET A 54 10.92 12.59 8.35
N ARG A 55 10.75 12.69 9.68
CA ARG A 55 9.42 12.79 10.31
C ARG A 55 8.75 14.14 10.03
N LYS A 56 7.69 14.13 9.23
CA LYS A 56 6.74 15.24 9.10
C LYS A 56 6.04 15.54 10.44
N LYS A 57 5.61 16.79 10.63
CA LYS A 57 4.59 17.11 11.66
C LYS A 57 3.24 16.56 11.24
N TYR A 58 2.40 16.26 12.22
CA TYR A 58 1.04 15.77 12.02
C TYR A 58 0.05 16.82 12.56
N LYS A 59 -1.14 16.38 12.95
CA LYS A 59 -2.09 17.15 13.76
C LYS A 59 -1.54 17.49 15.15
N GLY A 60 -2.24 18.34 15.90
CA GLY A 60 -1.90 18.72 17.28
C GLY A 60 -3.01 18.36 18.27
N ASP A 61 -2.78 18.62 19.55
CA ASP A 61 -3.64 18.18 20.66
C ASP A 61 -5.06 18.83 20.65
N GLU A 62 -5.26 19.93 19.90
CA GLU A 62 -6.57 20.54 19.61
C GLU A 62 -7.40 19.75 18.56
N ASP A 63 -6.77 18.73 17.97
CA ASP A 63 -7.19 17.96 16.80
C ASP A 63 -7.08 16.43 17.11
N CYS A 64 -7.20 16.08 18.40
CA CYS A 64 -7.28 14.70 18.91
C CYS A 64 -8.42 13.91 18.25
N PHE A 65 -8.30 12.57 18.31
CA PHE A 65 -9.34 11.62 17.97
C PHE A 65 -9.79 10.84 19.22
N GLU A 66 -10.73 11.43 19.93
CA GLU A 66 -11.41 10.92 21.10
C GLU A 66 -12.55 9.95 20.74
N GLU A 67 -12.95 9.16 21.73
CA GLU A 67 -14.13 8.31 21.76
C GLU A 67 -15.42 9.13 21.51
N SER A 68 -15.41 10.42 21.88
CA SER A 68 -16.47 11.40 21.62
C SER A 68 -16.65 11.75 20.13
N GLN A 69 -15.64 11.47 19.29
CA GLN A 69 -15.60 11.77 17.85
C GLN A 69 -15.78 10.51 16.97
N LEU A 70 -16.10 9.36 17.58
CA LEU A 70 -16.62 8.20 16.86
C LEU A 70 -18.00 8.53 16.28
N VAL A 71 -18.15 8.47 14.96
CA VAL A 71 -19.44 8.75 14.29
C VAL A 71 -20.43 7.59 14.39
N SER A 72 -19.96 6.41 14.82
CA SER A 72 -20.77 5.25 15.17
C SER A 72 -19.94 4.29 16.04
N LEU A 73 -20.64 3.51 16.87
CA LEU A 73 -20.03 2.41 17.63
C LEU A 73 -20.11 1.07 16.87
N ASP A 74 -20.53 1.06 15.60
CA ASP A 74 -20.27 -0.01 14.64
C ASP A 74 -18.95 0.33 13.91
N PRO A 75 -17.87 -0.45 14.11
CA PRO A 75 -16.58 -0.13 13.51
C PRO A 75 -16.57 -0.25 11.98
N ILE A 76 -17.54 -0.94 11.37
CA ILE A 76 -17.67 -1.02 9.90
C ILE A 76 -18.28 0.28 9.36
N LYS A 77 -19.16 0.95 10.13
CA LYS A 77 -19.65 2.30 9.82
C LYS A 77 -18.58 3.36 10.07
N GLN A 78 -17.82 3.25 11.17
CA GLN A 78 -16.66 4.13 11.44
C GLN A 78 -15.60 4.02 10.34
N PHE A 79 -15.30 2.80 9.86
CA PHE A 79 -14.48 2.59 8.66
C PHE A 79 -15.06 3.32 7.46
N GLY A 80 -16.36 3.17 7.19
CA GLY A 80 -17.02 3.79 6.05
C GLY A 80 -16.91 5.30 6.02
N ASN A 81 -17.00 5.96 7.19
CA ASN A 81 -16.81 7.41 7.32
C ASN A 81 -15.35 7.82 7.03
N TRP A 82 -14.35 7.20 7.67
CA TRP A 82 -12.95 7.52 7.38
C TRP A 82 -12.54 7.19 5.94
N PHE A 83 -13.14 6.18 5.33
CA PHE A 83 -12.96 5.83 3.93
C PHE A 83 -13.57 6.87 2.98
N ASP A 84 -14.75 7.41 3.30
CA ASP A 84 -15.39 8.51 2.57
C ASP A 84 -14.59 9.83 2.67
N GLU A 85 -14.05 10.15 3.85
CA GLU A 85 -13.07 11.24 4.00
C GLU A 85 -11.82 11.02 3.13
N ALA A 86 -11.31 9.78 3.08
CA ALA A 86 -10.15 9.42 2.26
C ALA A 86 -10.42 9.47 0.75
N THR A 87 -11.63 9.14 0.26
CA THR A 87 -11.98 9.30 -1.17
C THR A 87 -12.20 10.75 -1.59
N LYS A 88 -12.41 11.67 -0.63
CA LYS A 88 -12.57 13.11 -0.86
C LYS A 88 -11.27 13.91 -0.76
N CYS A 89 -10.21 13.33 -0.22
CA CYS A 89 -8.89 13.94 -0.10
C CYS A 89 -8.14 13.88 -1.46
N PRO A 90 -7.87 15.01 -2.15
CA PRO A 90 -7.31 14.99 -3.51
C PRO A 90 -5.88 14.45 -3.59
N GLU A 91 -5.16 14.39 -2.46
CA GLU A 91 -3.83 13.79 -2.33
C GLU A 91 -3.85 12.26 -2.20
N VAL A 92 -5.01 11.63 -1.95
CA VAL A 92 -5.15 10.18 -1.77
C VAL A 92 -5.51 9.51 -3.09
N GLY A 93 -4.49 9.04 -3.83
CA GLY A 93 -4.67 8.50 -5.19
C GLY A 93 -5.53 7.23 -5.31
N GLU A 94 -5.40 6.27 -4.38
CA GLU A 94 -6.25 5.07 -4.30
C GLU A 94 -6.66 4.82 -2.84
N ALA A 95 -7.75 5.45 -2.38
CA ALA A 95 -8.22 5.32 -0.99
C ALA A 95 -8.54 3.85 -0.59
N ASN A 96 -8.85 2.99 -1.56
CA ASN A 96 -9.08 1.56 -1.37
C ASN A 96 -7.82 0.68 -1.51
N ALA A 97 -6.63 1.25 -1.67
CA ALA A 97 -5.38 0.50 -1.58
C ALA A 97 -5.09 0.11 -0.14
N MET A 98 -4.88 -1.18 0.09
CA MET A 98 -4.57 -1.75 1.40
C MET A 98 -3.41 -2.73 1.29
N CYS A 99 -2.53 -2.71 2.28
CA CYS A 99 -1.58 -3.81 2.46
C CYS A 99 -2.33 -4.98 3.09
N ILE A 100 -2.24 -6.17 2.50
CA ILE A 100 -2.71 -7.41 3.14
C ILE A 100 -1.51 -8.25 3.55
N ALA A 101 -1.38 -8.50 4.85
CA ALA A 101 -0.44 -9.46 5.42
C ALA A 101 -1.15 -10.81 5.65
N THR A 102 -0.47 -11.88 5.28
CA THR A 102 -0.85 -13.29 5.50
C THR A 102 0.37 -14.07 5.98
N ALA A 103 0.23 -15.30 6.45
CA ALA A 103 1.37 -16.13 6.85
C ALA A 103 1.14 -17.60 6.47
N SER A 104 2.22 -18.35 6.24
CA SER A 104 2.18 -19.81 6.13
C SER A 104 1.92 -20.46 7.51
N LYS A 105 1.51 -21.75 7.51
CA LYS A 105 1.28 -22.54 8.75
C LYS A 105 2.47 -22.58 9.73
N ASP A 106 3.70 -22.36 9.26
CA ASP A 106 4.90 -22.28 10.11
C ASP A 106 5.22 -20.83 10.58
N GLY A 107 4.25 -19.92 10.47
CA GLY A 107 4.32 -18.57 11.03
C GLY A 107 5.16 -17.56 10.24
N ARG A 108 5.53 -17.86 8.98
CA ARG A 108 6.31 -16.91 8.15
C ARG A 108 5.38 -15.90 7.47
N PRO A 109 5.43 -14.60 7.82
CA PRO A 109 4.56 -13.62 7.22
C PRO A 109 4.97 -13.28 5.78
N SER A 110 4.01 -12.83 4.97
CA SER A 110 4.26 -12.08 3.75
C SER A 110 3.17 -11.06 3.47
N ALA A 111 3.56 -9.91 2.94
CA ALA A 111 2.71 -8.75 2.76
C ALA A 111 2.82 -8.20 1.33
N ARG A 112 1.76 -7.55 0.85
CA ARG A 112 1.68 -6.91 -0.47
C ARG A 112 0.46 -5.98 -0.55
N MET A 113 0.49 -5.01 -1.45
CA MET A 113 -0.68 -4.19 -1.76
C MET A 113 -1.73 -4.98 -2.55
N VAL A 114 -3.00 -4.76 -2.21
CA VAL A 114 -4.19 -5.14 -2.98
C VAL A 114 -5.20 -3.99 -2.93
N LEU A 115 -6.27 -4.07 -3.71
CA LEU A 115 -7.36 -3.10 -3.66
C LEU A 115 -8.60 -3.72 -3.01
N LEU A 116 -9.18 -3.06 -2.01
CA LEU A 116 -10.51 -3.38 -1.49
C LEU A 116 -11.55 -3.16 -2.60
N LYS A 117 -12.42 -4.15 -2.82
CA LYS A 117 -13.46 -4.15 -3.87
C LYS A 117 -14.89 -4.15 -3.32
N GLY A 118 -15.04 -4.08 -2.01
CA GLY A 118 -16.30 -3.83 -1.31
C GLY A 118 -16.18 -4.17 0.16
N TYR A 119 -17.08 -3.64 0.97
CA TYR A 119 -17.26 -4.03 2.36
C TYR A 119 -18.75 -4.08 2.70
N SER A 120 -19.11 -4.80 3.75
CA SER A 120 -20.46 -4.87 4.34
C SER A 120 -20.31 -5.30 5.81
N SER A 121 -21.42 -5.46 6.54
CA SER A 121 -21.43 -6.07 7.88
C SER A 121 -20.79 -7.46 7.95
N GLU A 122 -20.66 -8.15 6.81
CA GLU A 122 -19.98 -9.44 6.67
C GLU A 122 -18.45 -9.32 6.63
N GLY A 123 -17.90 -8.11 6.42
CA GLY A 123 -16.46 -7.86 6.31
C GLY A 123 -15.99 -7.34 4.96
N PHE A 124 -14.68 -7.52 4.68
CA PHE A 124 -13.93 -6.77 3.68
C PHE A 124 -13.52 -7.65 2.48
N ARG A 125 -14.00 -7.32 1.27
CA ARG A 125 -13.83 -8.14 0.05
C ARG A 125 -12.69 -7.66 -0.84
N PHE A 126 -11.84 -8.60 -1.27
CA PHE A 126 -10.79 -8.38 -2.27
C PHE A 126 -10.68 -9.59 -3.23
N PHE A 127 -9.99 -9.43 -4.35
CA PHE A 127 -9.90 -10.45 -5.40
C PHE A 127 -8.46 -10.84 -5.72
N SER A 128 -8.24 -12.10 -6.10
CA SER A 128 -6.91 -12.64 -6.38
C SER A 128 -6.93 -13.94 -7.16
N ASN A 129 -5.75 -14.37 -7.58
CA ASN A 129 -5.48 -15.72 -8.02
C ASN A 129 -5.20 -16.61 -6.78
N TYR A 130 -5.93 -17.71 -6.64
CA TYR A 130 -5.86 -18.70 -5.55
C TYR A 130 -4.54 -19.50 -5.54
N GLU A 131 -3.90 -19.70 -6.71
CA GLU A 131 -2.56 -20.30 -6.83
C GLU A 131 -1.42 -19.32 -6.45
N SER A 132 -1.71 -18.03 -6.26
CA SER A 132 -0.69 -17.06 -5.84
C SER A 132 -0.21 -17.34 -4.42
N ARG A 133 1.00 -16.87 -4.07
CA ARG A 133 1.58 -17.05 -2.71
C ARG A 133 0.60 -16.71 -1.58
N LYS A 134 -0.15 -15.61 -1.71
CA LYS A 134 -1.14 -15.20 -0.70
C LYS A 134 -2.35 -16.15 -0.64
N GLY A 135 -2.77 -16.68 -1.78
CA GLY A 135 -3.84 -17.67 -1.85
C GLY A 135 -3.42 -18.96 -1.16
N SER A 136 -2.26 -19.51 -1.53
CA SER A 136 -1.70 -20.70 -0.87
C SER A 136 -1.47 -20.52 0.64
N GLU A 137 -1.04 -19.32 1.08
CA GLU A 137 -0.99 -18.97 2.51
C GLU A 137 -2.40 -19.03 3.13
N LEU A 138 -3.40 -18.35 2.56
CA LEU A 138 -4.78 -18.30 3.05
C LEU A 138 -5.50 -19.65 3.08
N GLU A 139 -5.36 -20.49 2.05
CA GLU A 139 -5.94 -21.86 2.06
C GLU A 139 -5.33 -22.73 3.18
N SER A 140 -4.08 -22.44 3.56
CA SER A 140 -3.39 -23.15 4.63
C SER A 140 -3.68 -22.56 6.02
N ASN A 141 -3.91 -21.26 6.09
CA ASN A 141 -3.91 -20.48 7.32
C ASN A 141 -4.84 -19.28 7.11
N PRO A 142 -6.16 -19.44 7.35
CA PRO A 142 -7.20 -18.52 6.87
C PRO A 142 -7.34 -17.26 7.75
N TYR A 143 -6.22 -16.59 8.02
CA TYR A 143 -6.15 -15.36 8.80
C TYR A 143 -5.43 -14.28 7.99
N ALA A 144 -5.91 -13.04 8.08
CA ALA A 144 -5.26 -11.89 7.47
C ALA A 144 -5.30 -10.64 8.37
N CYS A 145 -4.27 -9.81 8.20
CA CYS A 145 -4.29 -8.42 8.66
C CYS A 145 -4.32 -7.49 7.43
N LEU A 146 -5.28 -6.58 7.39
CA LEU A 146 -5.39 -5.51 6.40
C LEU A 146 -4.90 -4.20 7.03
N VAL A 147 -4.11 -3.43 6.30
CA VAL A 147 -3.67 -2.09 6.72
C VAL A 147 -3.97 -1.08 5.63
N PHE A 148 -4.82 -0.11 5.95
CA PHE A 148 -5.02 1.12 5.18
C PHE A 148 -4.12 2.20 5.79
N TYR A 149 -3.46 3.01 4.96
CA TYR A 149 -2.67 4.15 5.41
C TYR A 149 -2.86 5.33 4.47
N TRP A 150 -3.48 6.39 4.97
CA TRP A 150 -3.75 7.61 4.22
C TRP A 150 -2.85 8.71 4.77
N GLU A 151 -1.64 8.79 4.21
CA GLU A 151 -0.58 9.71 4.64
C GLU A 151 -1.02 11.18 4.71
N PRO A 152 -1.78 11.74 3.74
CA PRO A 152 -2.26 13.13 3.82
C PRO A 152 -3.18 13.40 5.02
N LEU A 153 -3.96 12.41 5.45
CA LEU A 153 -4.85 12.49 6.61
C LEU A 153 -4.13 12.14 7.93
N ASN A 154 -2.91 11.61 7.84
CA ASN A 154 -2.17 11.01 8.95
C ASN A 154 -2.98 9.93 9.68
N ARG A 155 -3.70 9.08 8.93
CA ARG A 155 -4.56 8.02 9.48
C ARG A 155 -4.12 6.63 9.04
N GLN A 156 -4.30 5.67 9.92
CA GLN A 156 -4.18 4.23 9.64
C GLN A 156 -5.43 3.51 10.15
N ILE A 157 -5.87 2.50 9.41
CA ILE A 157 -6.81 1.48 9.92
C ILE A 157 -6.14 0.12 9.82
N ARG A 158 -6.12 -0.64 10.92
CA ARG A 158 -5.79 -2.07 10.93
C ARG A 158 -7.09 -2.87 11.05
N ILE A 159 -7.23 -3.94 10.29
CA ILE A 159 -8.33 -4.90 10.44
C ILE A 159 -7.73 -6.30 10.51
N GLU A 160 -8.11 -7.09 11.50
CA GLU A 160 -7.69 -8.49 11.64
C GLU A 160 -8.91 -9.40 11.68
N GLY A 161 -8.82 -10.53 10.99
CA GLY A 161 -10.00 -11.35 10.71
C GLY A 161 -9.71 -12.71 10.07
N ASP A 162 -10.70 -13.59 10.19
CA ASP A 162 -10.79 -14.85 9.47
C ASP A 162 -11.04 -14.60 7.98
N VAL A 163 -10.60 -15.51 7.11
CA VAL A 163 -10.67 -15.32 5.65
C VAL A 163 -11.36 -16.49 4.96
N GLU A 164 -12.44 -16.18 4.26
CA GLU A 164 -13.20 -17.14 3.45
C GLU A 164 -13.14 -16.79 1.97
N ARG A 165 -13.23 -17.80 1.10
CA ARG A 165 -13.53 -17.58 -0.32
C ARG A 165 -14.99 -17.15 -0.47
N ILE A 166 -15.26 -16.13 -1.29
CA ILE A 166 -16.65 -15.78 -1.64
C ILE A 166 -17.20 -16.81 -2.66
N PRO A 167 -18.53 -16.96 -2.80
CA PRO A 167 -19.13 -17.89 -3.75
C PRO A 167 -18.61 -17.72 -5.18
N PHE A 168 -18.48 -18.85 -5.91
CA PHE A 168 -18.02 -18.85 -7.30
C PHE A 168 -18.85 -17.91 -8.20
N GLN A 169 -20.17 -17.90 -8.01
CA GLN A 169 -21.07 -17.07 -8.81
C GLN A 169 -20.81 -15.56 -8.58
N THR A 170 -20.65 -15.13 -7.32
CA THR A 170 -20.27 -13.76 -6.97
C THR A 170 -18.87 -13.39 -7.51
N SER A 171 -17.94 -14.35 -7.51
CA SER A 171 -16.63 -14.18 -8.13
C SER A 171 -16.74 -13.99 -9.64
N LYS A 172 -17.59 -14.77 -10.31
CA LYS A 172 -17.86 -14.71 -11.75
C LYS A 172 -18.51 -13.38 -12.16
N GLU A 173 -19.55 -12.95 -11.44
CA GLU A 173 -20.22 -11.67 -11.65
C GLU A 173 -19.24 -10.49 -11.52
N TYR A 174 -18.39 -10.50 -10.49
CA TYR A 174 -17.34 -9.49 -10.36
C TYR A 174 -16.23 -9.63 -11.41
N PHE A 175 -15.91 -10.83 -11.89
CA PHE A 175 -14.94 -11.00 -12.98
C PHE A 175 -15.43 -10.32 -14.27
N HIS A 176 -16.68 -10.59 -14.69
CA HIS A 176 -17.21 -10.07 -15.94
C HIS A 176 -17.57 -8.57 -15.89
N SER A 177 -17.79 -7.97 -14.71
CA SER A 177 -17.97 -6.51 -14.57
C SER A 177 -16.67 -5.70 -14.68
N ARG A 178 -15.49 -6.35 -14.66
CA ARG A 178 -14.19 -5.68 -14.87
C ARG A 178 -13.96 -5.41 -16.35
N PRO A 179 -13.17 -4.37 -16.72
CA PRO A 179 -12.76 -4.14 -18.11
C PRO A 179 -12.12 -5.39 -18.75
N LYS A 180 -12.37 -5.61 -20.05
CA LYS A 180 -11.96 -6.83 -20.77
C LYS A 180 -10.45 -7.10 -20.72
N SER A 181 -9.61 -6.06 -20.79
CA SER A 181 -8.16 -6.15 -20.57
C SER A 181 -7.78 -6.63 -19.16
N SER A 182 -8.59 -6.29 -18.15
CA SER A 182 -8.43 -6.74 -16.77
C SER A 182 -8.84 -8.22 -16.58
N GLN A 183 -9.86 -8.68 -17.32
CA GLN A 183 -10.23 -10.10 -17.42
C GLN A 183 -9.10 -10.91 -18.07
N ILE A 184 -8.62 -10.45 -19.23
CA ILE A 184 -7.50 -11.05 -19.97
C ILE A 184 -6.23 -11.12 -19.11
N GLY A 185 -5.81 -10.01 -18.49
CA GLY A 185 -4.62 -9.98 -17.63
C GLY A 185 -4.66 -10.93 -16.44
N ALA A 186 -5.86 -11.33 -15.97
CA ALA A 186 -6.03 -12.37 -14.96
C ALA A 186 -5.91 -13.80 -15.52
N ALA A 187 -6.27 -14.02 -16.79
CA ALA A 187 -6.11 -15.29 -17.50
C ALA A 187 -4.69 -15.50 -18.08
N VAL A 188 -3.96 -14.41 -18.39
CA VAL A 188 -2.54 -14.44 -18.78
C VAL A 188 -1.63 -14.88 -17.63
N SER A 189 -1.99 -14.53 -16.39
CA SER A 189 -1.08 -14.55 -15.24
C SER A 189 -1.44 -15.60 -14.19
N ARG A 190 -0.72 -16.74 -14.24
CA ARG A 190 -0.53 -17.60 -13.05
C ARG A 190 0.33 -16.83 -12.04
N GLN A 191 -0.34 -16.03 -11.22
CA GLN A 191 0.27 -15.01 -10.38
C GLN A 191 1.27 -15.64 -9.40
N SER A 192 2.43 -15.01 -9.23
CA SER A 192 3.56 -15.49 -8.42
C SER A 192 4.33 -16.70 -8.97
N THR A 193 3.99 -17.23 -10.15
CA THR A 193 4.85 -18.22 -10.83
C THR A 193 6.01 -17.55 -11.61
N PRO A 194 7.19 -18.21 -11.76
CA PRO A 194 8.28 -17.69 -12.58
C PRO A 194 7.93 -17.62 -14.08
N VAL A 195 8.39 -16.56 -14.75
CA VAL A 195 8.30 -16.37 -16.21
C VAL A 195 9.66 -15.90 -16.75
N PRO A 196 10.04 -16.22 -18.00
CA PRO A 196 11.41 -15.98 -18.48
C PRO A 196 11.76 -14.50 -18.65
N ASN A 197 10.79 -13.64 -19.00
CA ASN A 197 10.96 -12.20 -19.16
C ASN A 197 9.59 -11.49 -19.28
N ARG A 198 9.59 -10.16 -19.46
CA ARG A 198 8.38 -9.35 -19.66
C ARG A 198 7.70 -9.59 -21.02
N ASP A 199 8.46 -9.95 -22.04
CA ASP A 199 7.94 -10.10 -23.41
C ASP A 199 7.12 -11.37 -23.59
N TYR A 200 7.42 -12.43 -22.83
CA TYR A 200 6.54 -13.59 -22.66
C TYR A 200 5.13 -13.20 -22.20
N LEU A 201 5.02 -12.30 -21.20
CA LEU A 201 3.73 -11.81 -20.72
C LEU A 201 3.02 -10.95 -21.77
N ARG A 202 3.76 -10.09 -22.48
CA ARG A 202 3.22 -9.27 -23.59
C ARG A 202 2.67 -10.15 -24.73
N GLN A 203 3.41 -11.17 -25.14
CA GLN A 203 3.00 -12.11 -26.17
C GLN A 203 1.74 -12.88 -25.74
N LYS A 204 1.72 -13.43 -24.52
CA LYS A 204 0.56 -14.16 -23.99
C LYS A 204 -0.67 -13.26 -23.82
N ASN A 205 -0.49 -11.98 -23.52
CA ASN A 205 -1.57 -11.00 -23.50
C ASN A 205 -2.16 -10.79 -24.91
N ALA A 206 -1.32 -10.52 -25.91
CA ALA A 206 -1.77 -10.34 -27.30
C ALA A 206 -2.44 -11.59 -27.90
N GLU A 207 -1.93 -12.79 -27.59
CA GLU A 207 -2.54 -14.07 -27.95
C GLU A 207 -3.97 -14.20 -27.38
N LEU A 208 -4.20 -13.79 -26.13
CA LEU A 208 -5.52 -13.83 -25.51
C LEU A 208 -6.43 -12.65 -25.92
N GLU A 209 -5.87 -11.49 -26.26
CA GLU A 209 -6.62 -10.35 -26.81
C GLU A 209 -7.24 -10.68 -28.17
N GLU A 210 -6.50 -11.31 -29.09
CA GLU A 210 -7.08 -11.73 -30.37
C GLU A 210 -8.02 -12.94 -30.19
N LYS A 211 -7.65 -13.93 -29.36
CA LYS A 211 -8.50 -15.10 -29.09
C LYS A 211 -9.87 -14.71 -28.51
N TYR A 212 -9.91 -13.75 -27.59
CA TYR A 212 -11.13 -13.33 -26.90
C TYR A 212 -11.73 -12.03 -27.47
N LYS A 213 -11.23 -11.52 -28.59
CA LYS A 213 -11.65 -10.26 -29.24
C LYS A 213 -13.16 -10.07 -29.27
N ASP A 214 -13.86 -10.99 -29.94
CA ASP A 214 -15.30 -10.96 -30.18
C ASP A 214 -16.08 -11.96 -29.29
N THR A 215 -15.43 -12.57 -28.30
CA THR A 215 -16.03 -13.56 -27.38
C THR A 215 -15.89 -13.16 -25.91
N GLU A 216 -16.58 -13.87 -25.01
CA GLU A 216 -16.43 -13.70 -23.57
C GLU A 216 -15.12 -14.32 -23.06
N VAL A 217 -14.44 -13.65 -22.13
CA VAL A 217 -13.29 -14.24 -21.42
C VAL A 217 -13.85 -15.10 -20.28
N PRO A 218 -13.60 -16.42 -20.24
CA PRO A 218 -14.01 -17.23 -19.11
C PRO A 218 -13.19 -16.86 -17.86
N MET A 219 -13.84 -16.76 -16.70
CA MET A 219 -13.14 -16.65 -15.42
C MET A 219 -12.31 -17.93 -15.19
N PRO A 220 -11.00 -17.85 -14.93
CA PRO A 220 -10.20 -19.03 -14.62
C PRO A 220 -10.58 -19.63 -13.26
N ASP A 221 -10.58 -20.96 -13.13
CA ASP A 221 -10.94 -21.66 -11.87
C ASP A 221 -10.03 -21.30 -10.69
N TYR A 222 -8.79 -20.88 -10.98
CA TYR A 222 -7.81 -20.38 -10.01
C TYR A 222 -8.01 -18.90 -9.65
N TRP A 223 -9.12 -18.25 -10.03
CA TRP A 223 -9.37 -16.83 -9.74
C TRP A 223 -10.70 -16.62 -9.02
N GLY A 224 -10.71 -15.70 -8.05
CA GLY A 224 -11.95 -15.26 -7.41
C GLY A 224 -11.73 -14.32 -6.23
N GLY A 225 -12.76 -14.20 -5.41
CA GLY A 225 -12.79 -13.29 -4.26
C GLY A 225 -12.55 -13.98 -2.93
N TYR A 226 -11.98 -13.22 -2.00
CA TYR A 226 -11.93 -13.52 -0.58
C TYR A 226 -12.69 -12.43 0.20
N ILE A 227 -13.24 -12.80 1.37
CA ILE A 227 -13.76 -11.86 2.37
C ILE A 227 -13.00 -12.05 3.68
N VAL A 228 -12.55 -10.95 4.29
CA VAL A 228 -11.98 -10.93 5.64
C VAL A 228 -13.08 -10.55 6.62
N LYS A 229 -13.47 -11.48 7.49
CA LYS A 229 -14.47 -11.30 8.56
C LYS A 229 -13.78 -10.71 9.78
N PRO A 230 -14.01 -9.43 10.14
CA PRO A 230 -13.22 -8.76 11.16
C PRO A 230 -13.58 -9.25 12.58
N TYR A 231 -12.57 -9.63 13.36
CA TYR A 231 -12.66 -9.77 14.83
C TYR A 231 -11.97 -8.61 15.57
N LEU A 232 -11.14 -7.81 14.87
CA LEU A 232 -10.50 -6.61 15.40
C LEU A 232 -10.45 -5.52 14.33
N ILE A 233 -10.74 -4.27 14.71
CA ILE A 233 -10.53 -3.07 13.88
C ILE A 233 -9.91 -1.96 14.75
N GLU A 234 -8.70 -1.52 14.41
CA GLU A 234 -8.02 -0.39 15.09
C GLU A 234 -8.02 0.86 14.22
N PHE A 235 -8.46 1.98 14.80
CA PHE A 235 -8.39 3.32 14.22
C PHE A 235 -7.24 4.10 14.85
N TRP A 236 -6.28 4.52 14.03
CA TRP A 236 -5.09 5.26 14.44
C TRP A 236 -5.07 6.66 13.80
N GLN A 237 -4.88 7.70 14.62
CA GLN A 237 -4.71 9.09 14.16
C GLN A 237 -3.35 9.65 14.62
N GLY A 238 -2.60 10.21 13.66
CA GLY A 238 -1.27 10.75 13.86
C GLY A 238 -1.29 12.10 14.56
N GLN A 239 -0.55 12.22 15.67
CA GLN A 239 -0.38 13.44 16.48
C GLN A 239 1.10 13.86 16.59
N THR A 240 1.34 15.17 16.63
CA THR A 240 2.69 15.75 16.61
C THR A 240 3.47 15.49 17.90
N ASN A 241 2.78 15.51 19.05
CA ASN A 241 3.35 15.21 20.39
C ASN A 241 3.79 13.74 20.56
N ARG A 242 3.46 12.84 19.60
CA ARG A 242 3.65 11.37 19.61
C ARG A 242 2.68 10.58 20.49
N LEU A 243 1.74 11.24 21.16
CA LEU A 243 0.60 10.59 21.84
C LEU A 243 -0.47 10.29 20.77
N HIS A 244 -0.20 9.25 20.00
CA HIS A 244 -1.08 8.82 18.91
C HIS A 244 -2.40 8.27 19.45
N ASP A 245 -3.52 8.75 18.89
CA ASP A 245 -4.85 8.23 19.23
C ASP A 245 -5.02 6.84 18.62
N ARG A 246 -5.46 5.90 19.46
CA ARG A 246 -5.61 4.49 19.09
C ARG A 246 -6.86 3.93 19.73
N ILE A 247 -7.97 3.89 18.99
CA ILE A 247 -9.22 3.28 19.42
C ILE A 247 -9.33 1.92 18.71
N VAL A 248 -9.32 0.84 19.48
CA VAL A 248 -9.48 -0.52 18.96
C VAL A 248 -10.86 -1.08 19.33
N PHE A 249 -11.53 -1.64 18.34
CA PHE A 249 -12.73 -2.44 18.49
C PHE A 249 -12.35 -3.92 18.38
N THR A 250 -12.91 -4.76 19.26
CA THR A 250 -12.72 -6.23 19.24
C THR A 250 -14.05 -6.97 19.41
N LYS A 251 -14.11 -8.18 18.87
CA LYS A 251 -15.13 -9.17 19.25
C LYS A 251 -14.68 -9.89 20.53
N PRO A 252 -15.48 -9.87 21.61
CA PRO A 252 -15.30 -10.81 22.72
C PRO A 252 -15.39 -12.25 22.22
N LYS A 253 -14.69 -13.16 22.90
CA LYS A 253 -14.76 -14.59 22.61
C LYS A 253 -15.98 -15.23 23.26
N ASP A 254 -16.42 -16.37 22.73
CA ASP A 254 -17.47 -17.17 23.33
C ASP A 254 -17.13 -17.52 24.80
N GLY A 255 -17.91 -16.96 25.73
CA GLY A 255 -17.70 -17.11 27.18
C GLY A 255 -17.13 -15.89 27.90
N GLU A 256 -16.66 -14.86 27.20
CA GLU A 256 -16.30 -13.56 27.79
C GLU A 256 -17.59 -12.74 28.03
N SER A 257 -18.08 -12.70 29.27
CA SER A 257 -19.43 -12.20 29.60
C SER A 257 -19.50 -10.71 29.98
N GLU A 258 -18.39 -10.10 30.41
CA GLU A 258 -18.33 -8.71 30.88
C GLU A 258 -17.11 -8.00 30.27
N PRO A 259 -17.21 -6.72 29.87
CA PRO A 259 -16.06 -5.94 29.42
C PRO A 259 -15.01 -5.77 30.52
N GLY A 260 -13.72 -5.72 30.13
CA GLY A 260 -12.64 -5.35 31.04
C GLY A 260 -12.71 -3.89 31.51
N GLU A 261 -11.91 -3.53 32.52
CA GLU A 261 -11.92 -2.22 33.23
C GLU A 261 -11.93 -0.99 32.30
N PHE A 262 -11.23 -1.06 31.16
CA PHE A 262 -11.11 0.02 30.17
C PHE A 262 -11.85 -0.27 28.85
N GLN A 263 -12.78 -1.22 28.85
CA GLN A 263 -13.59 -1.59 27.69
C GLN A 263 -15.01 -1.04 27.78
N HIS A 264 -15.54 -0.66 26.63
CA HIS A 264 -16.86 -0.07 26.48
C HIS A 264 -17.66 -0.87 25.45
N ALA A 265 -18.96 -1.05 25.70
CA ALA A 265 -19.85 -1.75 24.77
C ALA A 265 -20.05 -0.96 23.47
N ALA A 266 -20.08 -1.67 22.34
CA ALA A 266 -20.27 -1.12 21.00
C ALA A 266 -21.43 -1.83 20.26
N GLU A 267 -21.81 -1.31 19.10
CA GLU A 267 -22.94 -1.85 18.33
C GLU A 267 -22.70 -3.31 17.90
N GLY A 268 -23.76 -4.11 17.78
CA GLY A 268 -23.67 -5.46 17.21
C GLY A 268 -22.77 -6.45 17.96
N GLY A 269 -22.57 -6.27 19.28
CA GLY A 269 -21.72 -7.13 20.10
C GLY A 269 -20.23 -6.97 19.78
N TRP A 270 -19.79 -5.74 19.53
CA TRP A 270 -18.39 -5.33 19.63
C TRP A 270 -18.13 -4.74 21.02
N VAL A 271 -16.87 -4.74 21.47
CA VAL A 271 -16.39 -3.84 22.53
C VAL A 271 -15.28 -2.96 21.96
N TYR A 272 -15.03 -1.79 22.57
CA TYR A 272 -13.93 -0.92 22.18
C TYR A 272 -13.16 -0.38 23.39
N GLN A 273 -11.91 0.01 23.17
CA GLN A 273 -11.04 0.59 24.19
C GLN A 273 -9.96 1.47 23.54
N ARG A 274 -9.37 2.37 24.33
CA ARG A 274 -8.13 3.07 23.97
C ARG A 274 -6.92 2.17 24.17
N LEU A 275 -5.91 2.31 23.31
CA LEU A 275 -4.56 1.77 23.50
C LEU A 275 -3.56 2.91 23.69
N SER A 276 -2.45 2.62 24.39
CA SER A 276 -1.28 3.50 24.37
C SER A 276 -0.64 3.55 22.97
N PRO A 277 -0.03 4.67 22.56
CA PRO A 277 0.69 4.79 21.28
C PRO A 277 1.74 3.69 21.08
#